data_AF-A0A1Y2C1D3-F1
#
_entry.id   AF-A0A1Y2C1D3-F1
#
_cell.length_a   1.000
_cell.length_b   1.000
_cell.length_c   1.000
_cell.angle_alpha   90.00
_cell.angle_beta   90.00
_cell.angle_gamma   90.00
#
_symmetry.space_group_name_H-M   'P 1'
#
loop_
_entity.id
_entity.type
_entity.pdbx_description
1 polymer ?
#
loop_
_entity_poly.entity_id
_entity_poly.type
_entity_poly.pdbx_seq_one_letter_code
_entity_poly.pdbx_strand_id
1 'polypeptide(L)'
;MFTIDSLSFKRHFRVPLVSTAIGDRILPFVWAYAGHSFWLKMNTFIAQPAVTYMRDSLLLVDGVDALFESNVMAVPNIKVTEFDADNDGIADFLNFTIRVPLNQFDYVRRVRLAMFLRYDLDSVARMTMQSAILIDESTPSSASSLFVNADLKILIRTKLDLTSPSTWNSPRAINQPLNIHGRIKYAKDVYLYRPSIMEVLKFGWIQYLSYFALVYTISRFIFTWAIRSGVVRSHVIVDVLPKQDGFRGHVF
;
A
#
# COMPACT_ATOMS: atom_id res chain seq x y z
N MET A 1 71.70 -4.80 43.28
CA MET A 1 71.30 -5.87 42.35
C MET A 1 69.79 -6.00 42.46
N PHE A 2 69.06 -5.31 41.58
CA PHE A 2 67.60 -5.26 41.59
C PHE A 2 67.05 -6.37 40.69
N THR A 3 66.39 -7.37 41.26
CA THR A 3 65.61 -8.35 40.51
C THR A 3 64.16 -7.91 40.46
N ILE A 4 63.74 -7.51 39.26
CA ILE A 4 62.37 -7.17 38.89
C ILE A 4 61.64 -8.51 38.70
N ASP A 5 60.85 -8.92 39.69
CA ASP A 5 59.91 -10.01 39.50
C ASP A 5 58.68 -9.50 38.73
N SER A 6 58.44 -10.17 37.61
CA SER A 6 57.45 -9.88 36.60
C SER A 6 56.05 -9.78 37.18
N LEU A 7 55.42 -8.61 37.06
CA LEU A 7 53.98 -8.44 37.19
C LEU A 7 53.30 -9.23 36.06
N SER A 8 52.90 -10.47 36.36
CA SER A 8 51.96 -11.22 35.52
C SER A 8 50.64 -10.46 35.50
N PHE A 9 50.44 -9.64 34.46
CA PHE A 9 49.20 -8.94 34.18
C PHE A 9 48.12 -9.95 33.80
N LYS A 10 47.56 -10.61 34.82
CA LYS A 10 46.40 -11.48 34.67
C LYS A 10 45.20 -10.56 34.48
N ARG A 11 44.83 -10.32 33.22
CA ARG A 11 43.65 -9.54 32.82
C ARG A 11 42.42 -10.20 33.43
N HIS A 12 41.99 -9.72 34.60
CA HIS A 12 40.77 -10.16 35.25
C HIS A 12 39.62 -9.62 34.41
N PHE A 13 39.06 -10.46 33.53
CA PHE A 13 37.86 -10.14 32.79
C PHE A 13 36.67 -10.24 33.76
N ARG A 14 36.56 -9.24 34.65
CA ARG A 14 35.36 -9.01 35.45
C ARG A 14 34.31 -8.46 34.50
N VAL A 15 33.53 -9.33 33.87
CA VAL A 15 32.30 -8.85 33.21
C VAL A 15 31.27 -8.73 34.33
N PRO A 16 30.87 -7.52 34.75
CA PRO A 16 29.78 -7.41 35.70
C PRO A 16 28.54 -8.03 35.06
N LEU A 17 27.76 -8.81 35.82
CA LEU A 17 26.51 -9.46 35.41
C LEU A 17 25.55 -8.51 34.65
N VAL A 18 25.65 -7.21 34.92
CA VAL A 18 24.90 -6.14 34.25
C VAL A 18 25.32 -5.97 32.78
N SER A 19 26.62 -6.08 32.47
CA SER A 19 27.14 -5.92 31.10
C SER A 19 26.75 -7.10 30.19
N THR A 20 26.71 -8.32 30.71
CA THR A 20 26.19 -9.49 29.97
C THR A 20 24.68 -9.37 29.76
N ALA A 21 23.94 -8.89 30.75
CA ALA A 21 22.48 -8.74 30.66
C ALA A 21 22.03 -7.66 29.65
N ILE A 22 22.88 -6.67 29.37
CA ILE A 22 22.61 -5.66 28.32
C ILE A 22 22.86 -6.27 26.94
N GLY A 23 23.95 -7.03 26.78
CA GLY A 23 24.29 -7.71 25.53
C GLY A 23 23.17 -8.64 25.06
N ASP A 24 22.64 -9.49 25.94
CA ASP A 24 21.57 -10.45 25.61
C ASP A 24 20.25 -9.79 25.16
N ARG A 25 20.01 -8.52 25.53
CA ARG A 25 18.81 -7.77 25.12
C ARG A 25 19.01 -7.01 23.81
N ILE A 26 20.22 -6.52 23.55
CA ILE A 26 20.56 -5.72 22.37
C ILE A 26 20.91 -6.61 21.17
N LEU A 27 21.60 -7.73 21.38
CA LEU A 27 21.98 -8.67 20.31
C LEU A 27 20.79 -9.14 19.47
N PRO A 28 19.67 -9.60 20.06
CA PRO A 28 18.48 -9.97 19.29
C PRO A 28 17.92 -8.81 18.48
N PHE A 29 17.98 -7.59 19.01
CA PHE A 29 17.48 -6.39 18.32
C PHE A 29 18.37 -6.03 17.12
N VAL A 30 19.70 -6.08 17.27
CA VAL A 30 20.65 -5.80 16.18
C VAL A 30 20.54 -6.85 15.07
N TRP A 31 20.41 -8.13 15.42
CA TRP A 31 20.19 -9.19 14.43
C TRP A 31 18.83 -9.11 13.75
N ALA A 32 17.77 -8.77 14.48
CA ALA A 32 16.46 -8.51 13.89
C ALA A 32 16.50 -7.30 12.95
N TYR A 33 17.21 -6.23 13.31
CA TYR A 33 17.33 -5.04 12.48
C TYR A 33 18.16 -5.28 11.21
N ALA A 34 19.27 -6.02 11.31
CA ALA A 34 20.11 -6.39 10.18
C ALA A 34 19.45 -7.43 9.25
N GLY A 35 18.53 -8.24 9.77
CA GLY A 35 17.75 -9.20 9.00
C GLY A 35 16.79 -8.50 8.02
N HIS A 36 17.07 -8.58 6.72
CA HIS A 36 16.23 -7.97 5.67
C HIS A 36 14.78 -8.49 5.61
N SER A 37 14.45 -9.60 6.30
CA SER A 37 13.12 -10.21 6.37
C SER A 37 12.23 -9.72 7.51
N PHE A 38 12.76 -8.94 8.46
CA PHE A 38 12.05 -8.65 9.71
C PHE A 38 11.04 -7.51 9.60
N TRP A 39 11.37 -6.50 8.79
CA TRP A 39 10.56 -5.30 8.65
C TRP A 39 9.64 -5.43 7.45
N LEU A 40 8.33 -5.37 7.70
CA LEU A 40 7.32 -5.35 6.65
C LEU A 40 7.54 -4.11 5.77
N LYS A 41 7.89 -4.32 4.49
CA LYS A 41 8.18 -3.22 3.55
C LYS A 41 6.97 -2.83 2.70
N MET A 42 6.11 -3.81 2.43
CA MET A 42 4.91 -3.65 1.63
C MET A 42 3.80 -4.46 2.27
N ASN A 43 2.61 -3.90 2.27
CA ASN A 43 1.39 -4.61 2.62
C ASN A 43 0.34 -4.32 1.55
N THR A 44 -0.69 -5.16 1.50
CA THR A 44 -1.82 -5.00 0.59
C THR A 44 -3.10 -4.76 1.35
N PHE A 45 -3.99 -3.96 0.77
CA PHE A 45 -5.36 -3.82 1.25
C PHE A 45 -6.32 -3.76 0.07
N ILE A 46 -7.55 -4.22 0.31
CA ILE A 46 -8.63 -4.14 -0.66
C ILE A 46 -9.47 -2.93 -0.30
N ALA A 47 -9.68 -2.03 -1.26
CA ALA A 47 -10.57 -0.89 -1.07
C ALA A 47 -11.33 -0.55 -2.33
N GLN A 48 -12.50 0.04 -2.13
CA GLN A 48 -13.21 0.75 -3.17
C GLN A 48 -12.82 2.23 -3.11
N PRO A 49 -12.44 2.84 -4.23
CA PRO A 49 -12.21 4.27 -4.29
C PRO A 49 -13.49 5.09 -4.37
N ALA A 50 -13.41 6.33 -3.89
CA ALA A 50 -14.41 7.34 -4.23
C ALA A 50 -14.04 7.95 -5.59
N VAL A 51 -14.79 7.60 -6.64
CA VAL A 51 -14.60 8.16 -7.98
C VAL A 51 -15.66 9.21 -8.22
N THR A 52 -15.24 10.41 -8.63
CA THR A 52 -16.14 11.51 -8.95
C THR A 52 -15.87 12.00 -10.37
N TYR A 53 -16.94 12.15 -11.16
CA TYR A 53 -16.82 12.74 -12.48
C TYR A 53 -16.58 14.25 -12.39
N MET A 54 -15.49 14.73 -13.01
CA MET A 54 -15.10 16.15 -12.94
C MET A 54 -15.97 17.07 -13.80
N ARG A 55 -16.91 16.51 -14.56
CA ARG A 55 -17.79 17.23 -15.51
C ARG A 55 -17.08 17.84 -16.71
N ASP A 56 -15.84 17.46 -16.93
CA ASP A 56 -15.06 17.82 -18.10
C ASP A 56 -14.97 16.61 -19.04
N SER A 57 -15.34 16.83 -20.31
CA SER A 57 -15.22 15.83 -21.36
C SER A 57 -14.84 16.46 -22.70
N LEU A 58 -13.94 15.79 -23.43
CA LEU A 58 -13.59 16.14 -24.79
C LEU A 58 -14.15 15.08 -25.74
N LEU A 59 -15.01 15.49 -26.66
CA LEU A 59 -15.57 14.62 -27.68
C LEU A 59 -15.05 15.06 -29.06
N LEU A 60 -14.57 14.09 -29.82
CA LEU A 60 -14.20 14.24 -31.21
C LEU A 60 -14.89 13.16 -32.03
N VAL A 61 -15.58 13.58 -33.09
CA VAL A 61 -16.30 12.69 -34.00
C VAL A 61 -15.72 12.90 -35.40
N ASP A 62 -14.99 11.89 -35.90
CA ASP A 62 -14.40 11.93 -37.24
C ASP A 62 -15.36 11.31 -38.27
N GLY A 63 -15.48 11.94 -39.43
CA GLY A 63 -16.36 11.55 -40.54
C GLY A 63 -17.37 12.63 -40.97
N VAL A 64 -17.42 13.74 -40.25
CA VAL A 64 -18.18 14.93 -40.61
C VAL A 64 -17.28 15.82 -41.48
N ASP A 65 -17.66 16.12 -42.73
CA ASP A 65 -16.95 17.09 -43.59
C ASP A 65 -17.17 18.55 -43.15
N ALA A 66 -17.88 18.78 -42.03
CA ALA A 66 -18.10 20.09 -41.43
C ALA A 66 -17.08 20.37 -40.30
N LEU A 67 -15.81 20.45 -40.66
CA LEU A 67 -14.85 21.23 -39.88
C LEU A 67 -15.06 22.71 -40.28
N PHE A 68 -15.83 23.44 -39.46
CA PHE A 68 -15.78 24.90 -39.34
C PHE A 68 -16.25 25.78 -40.51
N GLU A 69 -17.03 25.29 -41.48
CA GLU A 69 -17.70 26.15 -42.47
C GLU A 69 -19.21 25.87 -42.56
N SER A 70 -19.96 26.33 -41.55
CA SER A 70 -21.30 26.93 -41.70
C SER A 70 -21.94 27.07 -40.33
N ASN A 71 -22.03 28.30 -39.85
CA ASN A 71 -22.92 28.96 -38.88
C ASN A 71 -23.94 28.21 -37.97
N VAL A 72 -23.84 26.91 -37.75
CA VAL A 72 -24.66 26.16 -36.80
C VAL A 72 -23.73 25.24 -36.00
N MET A 73 -23.24 25.72 -34.86
CA MET A 73 -22.59 24.87 -33.87
C MET A 73 -23.61 23.86 -33.37
N ALA A 74 -23.54 22.63 -33.86
CA ALA A 74 -24.32 21.51 -33.34
C ALA A 74 -23.81 21.17 -31.93
N VAL A 75 -24.46 21.70 -30.89
CA VAL A 75 -24.06 21.47 -29.49
C VAL A 75 -24.51 20.08 -29.05
N PRO A 76 -23.59 19.20 -28.61
CA PRO A 76 -23.96 17.89 -28.10
C PRO A 76 -24.67 18.00 -26.75
N ASN A 77 -25.69 17.16 -26.53
CA ASN A 77 -26.37 17.04 -25.25
C ASN A 77 -25.76 15.87 -24.46
N ILE A 78 -25.18 16.18 -23.30
CA ILE A 78 -24.50 15.22 -22.43
C ILE A 78 -25.34 15.03 -21.16
N LYS A 79 -25.73 13.79 -20.88
CA LYS A 79 -26.38 13.38 -19.63
C LYS A 79 -25.48 12.40 -18.91
N VAL A 80 -25.22 12.67 -17.63
CA VAL A 80 -24.38 11.82 -16.78
C VAL A 80 -25.11 11.58 -15.47
N THR A 81 -25.08 10.34 -15.02
CA THR A 81 -25.69 9.90 -13.75
C THR A 81 -24.74 8.92 -13.07
N GLU A 82 -24.41 9.20 -11.82
CA GLU A 82 -23.69 8.30 -10.93
C GLU A 82 -24.72 7.46 -10.15
N PHE A 83 -24.48 6.17 -10.02
CA PHE A 83 -25.37 5.23 -9.34
C PHE A 83 -24.59 4.43 -8.30
N ASP A 84 -25.12 4.40 -7.09
CA ASP A 84 -24.66 3.60 -5.96
C ASP A 84 -25.60 2.39 -5.87
N ALA A 85 -25.07 1.19 -6.06
CA ALA A 85 -25.88 -0.03 -6.16
C ALA A 85 -25.99 -0.75 -4.81
N ASP A 86 -25.02 -0.60 -3.91
CA ASP A 86 -25.02 -1.23 -2.59
C ASP A 86 -25.36 -0.24 -1.44
N ASN A 87 -25.66 1.01 -1.76
CA ASN A 87 -26.04 2.10 -0.85
C ASN A 87 -24.98 2.37 0.22
N ASP A 88 -23.69 2.24 -0.11
CA ASP A 88 -22.59 2.51 0.81
C ASP A 88 -22.18 3.99 0.84
N GLY A 89 -22.81 4.83 0.01
CA GLY A 89 -22.53 6.26 -0.12
C GLY A 89 -21.39 6.58 -1.10
N ILE A 90 -20.84 5.57 -1.75
CA ILE A 90 -19.83 5.67 -2.80
C ILE A 90 -20.49 5.30 -4.12
N ALA A 91 -20.25 6.08 -5.17
CA ALA A 91 -20.75 5.70 -6.49
C ALA A 91 -20.10 4.39 -6.95
N ASP A 92 -20.89 3.51 -7.56
CA ASP A 92 -20.45 2.23 -8.16
C ASP A 92 -20.38 2.29 -9.69
N PHE A 93 -21.29 3.06 -10.29
CA PHE A 93 -21.45 3.13 -11.74
C PHE A 93 -21.54 4.56 -12.24
N LEU A 94 -20.85 4.83 -13.36
CA LEU A 94 -21.05 6.02 -14.16
C LEU A 94 -21.81 5.65 -15.43
N ASN A 95 -23.07 6.07 -15.49
CA ASN A 95 -23.88 5.97 -16.71
C ASN A 95 -23.84 7.32 -17.43
N PHE A 96 -23.47 7.32 -18.71
CA PHE A 96 -23.48 8.52 -19.52
C PHE A 96 -24.21 8.29 -20.85
N THR A 97 -24.85 9.34 -21.34
CA THR A 97 -25.52 9.39 -22.64
C THR A 97 -25.16 10.68 -23.33
N ILE A 98 -24.50 10.58 -24.47
CA ILE A 98 -24.12 11.73 -25.28
C ILE A 98 -24.92 11.67 -26.59
N ARG A 99 -25.58 12.77 -26.91
CA ARG A 99 -26.36 12.94 -28.15
C ARG A 99 -25.74 14.04 -28.98
N VAL A 100 -25.18 13.67 -30.12
CA VAL A 100 -24.62 14.63 -31.07
C VAL A 100 -25.65 14.89 -32.17
N PRO A 101 -26.15 16.14 -32.34
CA PRO A 101 -26.97 16.49 -33.48
C PRO A 101 -26.09 16.50 -34.74
N LEU A 102 -26.42 15.65 -35.72
CA LEU A 102 -25.69 15.51 -36.98
C LEU A 102 -26.65 15.72 -38.15
N ASN A 103 -26.16 16.28 -39.25
CA ASN A 103 -26.97 16.48 -40.45
C ASN A 103 -27.20 15.14 -41.20
N GLN A 104 -28.04 15.19 -42.23
CA GLN A 104 -28.53 14.02 -42.97
C GLN A 104 -27.44 13.32 -43.81
N PHE A 105 -26.40 14.04 -44.20
CA PHE A 105 -25.30 13.53 -45.04
C PHE A 105 -24.02 13.24 -44.27
N ASP A 106 -24.00 13.55 -42.97
CA ASP A 106 -22.83 13.29 -42.12
C ASP A 106 -22.76 11.81 -41.79
N TYR A 107 -21.59 11.21 -42.02
CA TYR A 107 -21.30 9.83 -41.67
C TYR A 107 -20.28 9.79 -40.54
N VAL A 108 -20.47 8.92 -39.54
CA VAL A 108 -19.52 8.82 -38.42
C VAL A 108 -18.64 7.59 -38.65
N ARG A 109 -17.32 7.79 -38.69
CA ARG A 109 -16.32 6.72 -38.83
C ARG A 109 -15.56 6.44 -37.55
N ARG A 110 -15.34 7.44 -36.71
CA ARG A 110 -14.58 7.27 -35.47
C ARG A 110 -15.09 8.22 -34.40
N VAL A 111 -15.17 7.72 -33.18
CA VAL A 111 -15.55 8.48 -32.00
C VAL A 111 -14.42 8.38 -30.99
N ARG A 112 -13.88 9.54 -30.61
CA ARG A 112 -12.92 9.68 -29.53
C ARG A 112 -13.55 10.50 -28.41
N LEU A 113 -13.66 9.89 -27.24
CA LEU A 113 -14.21 10.52 -26.05
C LEU A 113 -13.19 10.42 -24.92
N ALA A 114 -12.81 11.57 -24.38
CA ALA A 114 -12.06 11.68 -23.15
C ALA A 114 -12.98 12.20 -22.04
N MET A 115 -13.06 11.51 -20.91
CA MET A 115 -13.79 11.96 -19.72
C MET A 115 -12.84 12.04 -18.54
N PHE A 116 -12.85 13.16 -17.82
CA PHE A 116 -11.96 13.37 -16.69
C PHE A 116 -12.63 12.97 -15.36
N LEU A 117 -11.89 12.21 -14.55
CA LEU A 117 -12.32 11.69 -13.27
C LEU A 117 -11.35 12.14 -12.18
N ARG A 118 -11.88 12.41 -11.00
CA ARG A 118 -11.09 12.49 -9.76
C ARG A 118 -11.28 11.19 -8.99
N TYR A 119 -10.18 10.73 -8.43
CA TYR A 119 -10.09 9.47 -7.73
C TYR A 119 -9.54 9.74 -6.34
N ASP A 120 -10.35 9.53 -5.32
CA ASP A 120 -9.97 9.73 -3.93
C ASP A 120 -9.95 8.38 -3.20
N LEU A 121 -8.80 8.06 -2.61
CA LEU A 121 -8.57 6.90 -1.76
C LEU A 121 -8.27 7.43 -0.35
N ASP A 122 -9.17 7.21 0.61
CA ASP A 122 -9.06 7.80 1.96
C ASP A 122 -8.88 6.76 3.10
N SER A 123 -8.85 5.46 2.77
CA SER A 123 -8.78 4.41 3.80
C SER A 123 -7.40 4.31 4.46
N VAL A 124 -6.44 3.63 3.81
CA VAL A 124 -5.11 3.34 4.39
C VAL A 124 -4.03 4.24 3.83
N ALA A 125 -4.14 4.60 2.55
CA ALA A 125 -3.26 5.53 1.87
C ALA A 125 -4.09 6.68 1.34
N ARG A 126 -3.96 7.85 1.96
CA ARG A 126 -4.62 9.08 1.50
C ARG A 126 -4.01 9.53 0.18
N MET A 127 -4.72 9.29 -0.91
CA MET A 127 -4.25 9.64 -2.24
C MET A 127 -5.37 10.19 -3.08
N THR A 128 -5.13 11.35 -3.67
CA THR A 128 -6.03 12.00 -4.61
C THR A 128 -5.37 11.97 -5.98
N MET A 129 -5.98 11.33 -6.97
CA MET A 129 -5.49 11.28 -8.34
C MET A 129 -6.50 11.92 -9.30
N GLN A 130 -6.00 12.44 -10.41
CA GLN A 130 -6.83 12.81 -11.56
C GLN A 130 -6.50 11.84 -12.69
N SER A 131 -7.54 11.32 -13.33
CA SER A 131 -7.44 10.33 -14.39
C SER A 131 -8.35 10.71 -15.55
N ALA A 132 -8.11 10.11 -16.71
CA ALA A 132 -8.95 10.27 -17.89
C ALA A 132 -9.34 8.90 -18.43
N ILE A 133 -10.63 8.74 -18.71
CA ILE A 133 -11.16 7.63 -19.51
C ILE A 133 -10.98 8.02 -20.97
N LEU A 134 -10.35 7.16 -21.76
CA LEU A 134 -10.20 7.33 -23.21
C LEU A 134 -10.96 6.21 -23.92
N ILE A 135 -12.02 6.59 -24.63
CA ILE A 135 -12.77 5.73 -25.54
C ILE A 135 -12.40 6.15 -26.94
N ASP A 136 -11.93 5.19 -27.74
CA ASP A 136 -11.49 5.42 -29.11
C ASP A 136 -11.96 4.24 -29.95
N GLU A 137 -13.08 4.43 -30.63
CA GLU A 137 -13.79 3.38 -31.35
C GLU A 137 -14.04 3.83 -32.78
N SER A 138 -13.77 2.95 -33.74
CA SER A 138 -13.98 3.19 -35.17
C SER A 138 -14.96 2.19 -35.77
N THR A 139 -15.70 2.66 -36.77
CA THR A 139 -16.63 1.84 -37.56
C THR A 139 -16.27 1.87 -39.03
N PRO A 140 -16.43 0.73 -39.74
CA PRO A 140 -16.34 0.70 -41.20
C PRO A 140 -17.52 1.41 -41.88
N SER A 141 -18.69 1.47 -41.24
CA SER A 141 -19.94 2.00 -41.78
C SER A 141 -20.51 3.14 -40.91
N SER A 142 -21.38 3.95 -41.50
CA SER A 142 -22.05 5.07 -40.79
C SER A 142 -22.96 4.52 -39.69
N ALA A 143 -22.57 4.75 -38.43
CA ALA A 143 -23.27 4.22 -37.26
C ALA A 143 -24.27 5.21 -36.66
N SER A 144 -25.34 4.68 -36.04
CA SER A 144 -26.39 5.48 -35.39
C SER A 144 -26.27 5.54 -33.87
N SER A 145 -25.64 4.54 -33.26
CA SER A 145 -25.37 4.52 -31.82
C SER A 145 -24.15 3.68 -31.47
N LEU A 146 -23.44 4.11 -30.44
CA LEU A 146 -22.27 3.43 -29.86
C LEU A 146 -22.61 3.02 -28.42
N PHE A 147 -22.50 1.73 -28.11
CA PHE A 147 -22.63 1.22 -26.74
C PHE A 147 -21.27 0.77 -26.21
N VAL A 148 -20.89 1.24 -25.03
CA VAL A 148 -19.60 0.95 -24.38
C VAL A 148 -19.81 0.53 -22.93
N ASN A 149 -19.42 -0.69 -22.56
CA ASN A 149 -19.37 -1.10 -21.15
C ASN A 149 -17.92 -1.40 -20.75
N ALA A 150 -17.47 -0.83 -19.63
CA ALA A 150 -16.10 -0.95 -19.18
C ALA A 150 -16.00 -1.05 -17.66
N ASP A 151 -14.95 -1.70 -17.16
CA ASP A 151 -14.64 -1.76 -15.73
C ASP A 151 -13.42 -0.88 -15.44
N LEU A 152 -13.58 0.15 -14.62
CA LEU A 152 -12.48 0.98 -14.15
C LEU A 152 -11.59 0.17 -13.20
N LYS A 153 -10.38 -0.14 -13.67
CA LYS A 153 -9.30 -0.73 -12.86
C LYS A 153 -8.15 0.26 -12.79
N ILE A 154 -7.52 0.39 -11.62
CA ILE A 154 -6.27 1.14 -11.53
C ILE A 154 -5.15 0.23 -12.02
N LEU A 155 -4.83 0.40 -13.29
CA LEU A 155 -3.61 -0.14 -13.86
C LEU A 155 -2.67 1.02 -14.13
N ILE A 156 -1.56 1.06 -13.40
CA ILE A 156 -0.48 2.01 -13.66
C ILE A 156 0.10 1.64 -15.04
N ARG A 157 -0.36 2.35 -16.09
CA ARG A 157 0.09 2.33 -17.51
C ARG A 157 -0.68 1.45 -18.51
N THR A 158 -2.03 1.41 -18.52
CA THR A 158 -2.74 0.75 -19.63
C THR A 158 -4.11 1.38 -19.95
N LYS A 159 -4.55 1.26 -21.21
CA LYS A 159 -5.90 1.63 -21.68
C LYS A 159 -6.94 0.85 -20.86
N LEU A 160 -8.10 1.48 -20.61
CA LEU A 160 -9.23 0.85 -19.94
C LEU A 160 -9.74 -0.34 -20.77
N ASP A 161 -9.76 -1.53 -20.16
CA ASP A 161 -10.28 -2.73 -20.82
C ASP A 161 -11.81 -2.70 -20.82
N LEU A 162 -12.41 -2.90 -21.99
CA LEU A 162 -13.85 -3.04 -22.13
C LEU A 162 -14.26 -4.44 -21.66
N THR A 163 -15.28 -4.51 -20.80
CA THR A 163 -15.80 -5.79 -20.29
C THR A 163 -16.60 -6.53 -21.36
N SER A 164 -17.23 -5.79 -22.28
CA SER A 164 -17.95 -6.33 -23.44
C SER A 164 -17.47 -5.62 -24.71
N PRO A 165 -17.46 -6.30 -25.88
CA PRO A 165 -17.14 -5.65 -27.15
C PRO A 165 -18.08 -4.46 -27.38
N SER A 166 -17.57 -3.39 -27.99
CA SER A 166 -18.38 -2.25 -28.39
C SER A 166 -19.42 -2.72 -29.42
N THR A 167 -20.69 -2.45 -29.16
CA THR A 167 -21.77 -2.83 -30.08
C THR A 167 -22.27 -1.58 -30.79
N TRP A 168 -22.26 -1.65 -32.12
CA TRP A 168 -22.74 -0.59 -32.99
C TRP A 168 -24.10 -0.97 -33.54
N ASN A 169 -25.07 -0.06 -33.44
CA ASN A 169 -26.32 -0.24 -34.18
C ASN A 169 -26.23 0.49 -35.52
N SER A 170 -26.46 -0.26 -36.58
CA SER A 170 -26.52 0.21 -37.97
C SER A 170 -27.67 -0.52 -38.67
N PRO A 171 -28.34 0.10 -39.67
CA PRO A 171 -28.08 1.42 -40.25
C PRO A 171 -28.71 2.60 -39.49
N ARG A 172 -28.26 3.83 -39.79
CA ARG A 172 -28.80 5.10 -39.25
C ARG A 172 -30.00 5.60 -40.05
N ALA A 173 -31.11 5.92 -39.40
CA ALA A 173 -32.28 6.52 -40.05
C ALA A 173 -32.12 8.04 -40.28
N ILE A 174 -32.86 8.59 -41.25
CA ILE A 174 -32.85 10.02 -41.61
C ILE A 174 -33.28 10.86 -40.39
N ASN A 175 -32.52 11.91 -40.06
CA ASN A 175 -32.69 12.80 -38.89
C ASN A 175 -32.50 12.15 -37.51
N GLN A 176 -31.98 10.93 -37.42
CA GLN A 176 -31.68 10.32 -36.13
C GLN A 176 -30.35 10.84 -35.56
N PRO A 177 -30.30 11.32 -34.29
CA PRO A 177 -29.05 11.72 -33.65
C PRO A 177 -28.17 10.51 -33.33
N LEU A 178 -26.85 10.72 -33.23
CA LEU A 178 -25.92 9.70 -32.75
C LEU A 178 -26.04 9.58 -31.23
N ASN A 179 -26.44 8.40 -30.75
CA ASN A 179 -26.55 8.12 -29.32
C ASN A 179 -25.35 7.29 -28.85
N ILE A 180 -24.49 7.87 -28.01
CA ILE A 180 -23.41 7.13 -27.34
C ILE A 180 -23.88 6.81 -25.93
N HIS A 181 -24.00 5.53 -25.61
CA HIS A 181 -24.34 5.04 -24.28
C HIS A 181 -23.14 4.29 -23.70
N GLY A 182 -22.85 4.54 -22.44
CA GLY A 182 -21.90 3.68 -21.76
C GLY A 182 -22.12 3.56 -20.27
N ARG A 183 -21.67 2.42 -19.75
CA ARG A 183 -21.65 2.11 -18.33
C ARG A 183 -20.24 1.77 -17.91
N ILE A 184 -19.73 2.51 -16.95
CA ILE A 184 -18.43 2.24 -16.34
C ILE A 184 -18.66 1.76 -14.92
N LYS A 185 -18.15 0.59 -14.57
CA LYS A 185 -18.20 0.05 -13.21
C LYS A 185 -16.92 0.37 -12.46
N TYR A 186 -17.03 0.82 -11.22
CA TYR A 186 -15.89 0.99 -10.33
C TYR A 186 -15.66 -0.33 -9.56
N ALA A 187 -14.53 -0.99 -9.81
CA ALA A 187 -14.23 -2.27 -9.18
C ALA A 187 -13.44 -2.09 -7.87
N LYS A 188 -13.63 -3.02 -6.92
CA LYS A 188 -12.75 -3.17 -5.76
C LYS A 188 -11.42 -3.72 -6.23
N ASP A 189 -10.33 -3.08 -5.80
CA ASP A 189 -8.97 -3.44 -6.24
C ASP A 189 -8.02 -3.58 -5.05
N VAL A 190 -6.91 -4.28 -5.28
CA VAL A 190 -5.86 -4.54 -4.28
C VAL A 190 -4.76 -3.48 -4.42
N TYR A 191 -4.61 -2.63 -3.41
CA TYR A 191 -3.56 -1.60 -3.39
C TYR A 191 -2.34 -2.05 -2.60
N LEU A 192 -1.17 -1.80 -3.17
CA LEU A 192 0.12 -1.94 -2.51
C LEU A 192 0.49 -0.62 -1.83
N TYR A 193 0.77 -0.66 -0.53
CA TYR A 193 1.20 0.51 0.22
C TYR A 193 2.43 0.19 1.09
N ARG A 194 3.09 1.27 1.53
CA ARG A 194 4.15 1.18 2.53
C ARG A 194 3.52 1.29 3.92
N PRO A 195 3.66 0.26 4.77
CA PRO A 195 3.07 0.25 6.10
C PRO A 195 3.67 1.35 6.99
N SER A 196 2.85 1.85 7.91
CA SER A 196 3.29 2.84 8.91
C SER A 196 4.17 2.20 9.98
N ILE A 197 4.96 3.00 10.68
CA ILE A 197 5.84 2.55 11.79
C ILE A 197 5.04 1.73 12.81
N MET A 198 3.83 2.16 13.17
CA MET A 198 2.98 1.43 14.13
C MET A 198 2.52 0.07 13.60
N GLU A 199 2.24 -0.03 12.31
CA GLU A 199 1.80 -1.28 11.68
C GLU A 199 2.97 -2.26 11.56
N VAL A 200 4.13 -1.75 11.15
CA VAL A 200 5.38 -2.52 11.13
C VAL A 200 5.70 -3.04 12.54
N LEU A 201 5.56 -2.19 13.57
CA LEU A 201 5.80 -2.57 14.95
C LEU A 201 4.84 -3.67 15.43
N LYS A 202 3.56 -3.61 15.02
CA LYS A 202 2.54 -4.64 15.31
C LYS A 202 2.95 -6.04 14.79
N PHE A 203 3.66 -6.12 13.68
CA PHE A 203 4.14 -7.42 13.18
C PHE A 203 5.52 -7.78 13.73
N GLY A 204 6.37 -6.78 13.98
CA GLY A 204 7.73 -6.98 14.45
C GLY A 204 7.84 -7.51 15.89
N TRP A 205 6.91 -7.18 16.79
CA TRP A 205 7.05 -7.56 18.21
C TRP A 205 6.94 -9.07 18.46
N ILE A 206 6.09 -9.79 17.72
CA ILE A 206 5.93 -11.25 17.88
C ILE A 206 7.21 -11.99 17.45
N GLN A 207 7.84 -11.50 16.39
CA GLN A 207 9.09 -12.03 15.87
C GLN A 207 10.25 -11.68 16.81
N TYR A 208 10.23 -10.48 17.40
CA TYR A 208 11.25 -10.05 18.36
C TYR A 208 11.22 -10.94 19.61
N LEU A 209 10.01 -11.20 20.13
CA LEU A 209 9.82 -12.09 21.27
C LEU A 209 10.34 -13.50 21.00
N SER A 210 10.13 -14.01 19.78
CA SER A 210 10.59 -15.34 19.36
C SER A 210 12.12 -15.45 19.35
N TYR A 211 12.81 -14.47 18.75
CA TYR A 211 14.28 -14.43 18.77
C TYR A 211 14.84 -14.20 20.17
N PHE A 212 14.19 -13.34 20.96
CA PHE A 212 14.59 -13.10 22.35
C PHE A 212 14.51 -14.39 23.17
N ALA A 213 13.43 -15.16 23.06
CA ALA A 213 13.30 -16.44 23.75
C ALA A 213 14.39 -17.45 23.34
N LEU A 214 14.75 -17.50 22.06
CA LEU A 214 15.83 -18.36 21.57
C LEU A 214 17.18 -17.94 22.15
N VAL A 215 17.56 -16.67 22.03
CA VAL A 215 18.83 -16.17 22.56
C VAL A 215 18.89 -16.34 24.08
N TYR A 216 17.78 -16.10 24.77
CA TYR A 216 17.68 -16.27 26.21
C TYR A 216 17.87 -17.72 26.66
N THR A 217 17.25 -18.68 25.96
CA THR A 217 17.41 -20.12 26.29
C THR A 217 18.84 -20.61 26.04
N ILE A 218 19.46 -20.20 24.93
CA ILE A 218 20.85 -20.52 24.62
C ILE A 218 21.81 -19.88 25.64
N SER A 219 21.63 -18.60 25.96
CA SER A 219 22.45 -17.88 26.95
C SER A 219 22.37 -18.58 28.31
N ARG A 220 21.15 -18.94 28.77
CA ARG A 220 20.97 -19.70 30.02
C ARG A 220 21.69 -21.05 29.96
N PHE A 221 21.57 -21.78 28.86
CA PHE A 221 22.23 -23.09 28.70
C PHE A 221 23.75 -22.98 28.74
N ILE A 222 24.34 -22.01 28.02
CA ILE A 222 25.78 -21.78 28.03
C ILE A 222 26.24 -21.37 29.43
N PHE A 223 25.49 -20.52 30.13
CA PHE A 223 25.82 -20.08 31.48
C PHE A 223 25.82 -21.22 32.49
N THR A 224 24.78 -22.06 32.49
CA THR A 224 24.72 -23.23 33.39
C THR A 224 25.80 -24.25 33.04
N TRP A 225 26.06 -24.47 31.75
CA TRP A 225 27.18 -25.29 31.31
C TRP A 225 28.52 -24.73 31.77
N ALA A 226 28.77 -23.42 31.65
CA ALA A 226 30.02 -22.77 32.02
C ALA A 226 30.31 -22.82 33.53
N ILE A 227 29.26 -22.71 34.37
CA ILE A 227 29.37 -22.92 35.82
C ILE A 227 29.68 -24.39 36.10
N ARG A 228 28.97 -25.32 35.45
CA ARG A 228 29.14 -26.76 35.68
C ARG A 228 30.50 -27.28 35.21
N SER A 229 31.04 -26.74 34.12
CA SER A 229 32.34 -27.13 33.55
C SER A 229 33.53 -26.50 34.26
N GLY A 230 33.32 -25.66 35.28
CA GLY A 230 34.39 -25.05 36.08
C GLY A 230 35.22 -24.01 35.33
N VAL A 231 34.75 -23.54 34.16
CA VAL A 231 35.45 -22.53 33.34
C VAL A 231 35.45 -21.17 34.04
N VAL A 232 34.45 -20.89 34.88
CA VAL A 232 34.34 -19.68 35.70
C VAL A 232 34.67 -20.00 37.15
N ARG A 233 35.76 -19.42 37.69
CA ARG A 233 36.11 -19.57 39.11
C ARG A 233 35.06 -18.87 39.98
N SER A 234 34.25 -19.65 40.70
CA SER A 234 33.42 -19.13 41.78
C SER A 234 34.31 -18.87 43.01
N HIS A 235 34.37 -17.62 43.44
CA HIS A 235 34.97 -17.27 44.73
C HIS A 235 33.83 -16.96 45.70
N VAL A 236 33.80 -17.67 46.82
CA VAL A 236 32.88 -17.36 47.93
C VAL A 236 33.45 -16.13 48.62
N ILE A 237 32.72 -15.02 48.54
CA ILE A 237 32.97 -13.87 49.40
C ILE A 237 32.29 -14.22 50.72
N VAL A 238 33.10 -14.56 51.73
CA VAL A 238 32.60 -14.70 53.09
C VAL A 238 32.53 -13.29 53.66
N ASP A 239 31.33 -12.83 54.00
CA ASP A 239 31.18 -11.60 54.75
C ASP A 239 31.90 -11.78 56.09
N VAL A 240 32.85 -10.88 56.37
CA VAL A 240 33.54 -10.88 57.66
C VAL A 240 32.48 -10.56 58.73
N LEU A 241 32.22 -11.50 59.64
CA LEU A 241 31.31 -11.28 60.77
C LEU A 241 31.68 -9.97 61.48
N PRO A 242 30.71 -9.13 61.87
CA PRO A 242 31.01 -7.90 62.58
C PRO A 242 31.79 -8.25 63.85
N LYS A 243 32.93 -7.59 64.02
CA LYS A 243 33.82 -7.76 65.17
C LYS A 243 33.00 -7.62 66.45
N GLN A 244 32.91 -8.70 67.21
CA GLN A 244 32.18 -8.72 68.48
C GLN A 244 33.01 -7.99 69.54
N ASP A 245 32.99 -6.66 69.51
CA ASP A 245 33.62 -5.83 70.53
C ASP A 245 32.71 -5.82 71.77
N GLY A 246 33.14 -6.51 72.84
CA GLY A 246 32.65 -6.25 74.19
C GLY A 246 32.05 -7.43 74.98
N PHE A 247 32.86 -8.44 75.29
CA PHE A 247 32.61 -9.24 76.50
C PHE A 247 33.37 -8.60 77.66
N ARG A 248 32.71 -7.76 78.46
CA ARG A 248 33.22 -7.32 79.76
C ARG A 248 32.80 -8.35 80.80
N GLY A 249 33.76 -9.10 81.33
CA GLY A 249 33.53 -9.97 82.47
C GLY A 249 33.19 -9.15 83.71
N HIS A 250 32.04 -9.41 84.31
CA HIS A 250 31.77 -9.04 85.69
C HIS A 250 32.32 -10.16 86.57
N VAL A 251 33.40 -9.88 87.29
CA VAL A 251 33.89 -10.70 88.40
C VAL A 251 33.61 -9.91 89.67
N PHE A 252 32.84 -10.50 90.57
CA PHE A 252 32.65 -10.06 91.95
C PHE A 252 33.91 -10.32 92.76
#